data_AF-A0A919AXX1-F1
#
_entry.id   AF-A0A919AXX1-F1
#
_cell.length_a   1.000
_cell.length_b   1.000
_cell.length_c   1.000
_cell.angle_alpha   90.00
_cell.angle_beta   90.00
_cell.angle_gamma   90.00
#
_symmetry.space_group_name_H-M   'P 1'
#
loop_
_entity.id
_entity.type
_entity.pdbx_description
1 polymer ?
#
loop_
_entity_poly.entity_id
_entity_poly.type
_entity_poly.pdbx_seq_one_letter_code
_entity_poly.pdbx_strand_id
1 'polypeptide(L)'
;MRVAQTGVQILFGFLLTVAFTPKFSQISATDRTIYVVTVVLGAATTGALVGPVSFHRLVTGHRIKPQTVTWASRLTLVGIVMLLATVASSLLLILRIALPDSVVPWIVAGVVLWLALCWFGLPVWARHRYERRE
;
A
#
# COMPACT_ATOMS: atom_id res chain seq x y z
N MET A 1 6.42 6.76 9.80
CA MET A 1 5.14 6.03 9.94
C MET A 1 3.92 6.92 9.81
N ARG A 2 3.82 8.05 10.54
CA ARG A 2 2.63 8.93 10.48
C ARG A 2 2.34 9.48 9.07
N VAL A 3 3.37 9.92 8.35
CA VAL A 3 3.22 10.44 6.96
C VAL A 3 2.63 9.39 6.01
N ALA A 4 3.17 8.17 6.01
CA ALA A 4 2.68 7.07 5.18
C ALA A 4 1.23 6.69 5.53
N GLN A 5 0.92 6.63 6.83
CA GLN A 5 -0.42 6.33 7.32
C GLN A 5 -1.46 7.36 6.85
N THR A 6 -1.15 8.66 6.96
CA THR A 6 -2.05 9.72 6.46
C THR A 6 -2.27 9.60 4.95
N GLY A 7 -1.21 9.30 4.18
CA GLY A 7 -1.32 9.08 2.74
C GLY A 7 -2.26 7.92 2.38
N VAL A 8 -2.15 6.78 3.09
CA VAL A 8 -3.05 5.63 2.91
C VAL A 8 -4.50 5.99 3.21
N GLN A 9 -4.76 6.69 4.31
CA GLN A 9 -6.12 7.06 4.71
C GLN A 9 -6.79 7.97 3.69
N ILE A 10 -6.06 8.95 3.15
CA ILE A 10 -6.56 9.83 2.10
C ILE A 10 -6.88 9.04 0.84
N LEU A 11 -5.94 8.20 0.37
CA LEU A 11 -6.14 7.35 -0.81
C LEU A 11 -7.34 6.40 -0.65
N PHE A 12 -7.48 5.79 0.53
CA PHE A 12 -8.60 4.92 0.86
C PHE A 12 -9.94 5.67 0.89
N GLY A 13 -9.99 6.87 1.46
CA GLY A 13 -11.18 7.71 1.45
C GLY A 13 -11.60 8.10 0.03
N PHE A 14 -10.63 8.47 -0.82
CA PHE A 14 -10.88 8.75 -2.23
C PHE A 14 -11.44 7.55 -2.97
N LEU A 15 -10.84 6.36 -2.79
CA LEU A 15 -11.36 5.12 -3.35
C LEU A 15 -12.83 4.92 -2.96
N LEU A 16 -13.16 4.95 -1.66
CA LEU A 16 -14.54 4.79 -1.20
C LEU A 16 -15.51 5.79 -1.82
N THR A 17 -15.08 7.03 -2.03
CA THR A 17 -15.91 8.08 -2.62
C THR A 17 -16.28 7.74 -4.07
N VAL A 18 -15.37 7.12 -4.82
CA VAL A 18 -15.60 6.72 -6.22
C VAL A 18 -16.80 5.78 -6.35
N ALA A 19 -17.01 4.84 -5.42
CA ALA A 19 -18.17 3.92 -5.46
C ALA A 19 -19.53 4.63 -5.40
N PHE A 20 -19.60 5.83 -4.84
CA PHE A 20 -20.83 6.60 -4.73
C PHE A 20 -21.02 7.61 -5.88
N THR A 21 -20.07 7.68 -6.82
CA THR A 21 -20.19 8.56 -7.98
C THR A 21 -21.14 7.95 -9.03
N PRO A 22 -21.95 8.76 -9.75
CA PRO A 22 -22.84 8.25 -10.80
C PRO A 22 -22.10 7.46 -11.89
N LYS A 23 -20.86 7.87 -12.21
CA LYS A 23 -19.98 7.19 -13.17
C LYS A 23 -19.64 5.74 -12.77
N PHE A 24 -19.66 5.41 -11.48
CA PHE A 24 -19.36 4.05 -11.03
C PHE A 24 -20.37 3.03 -11.55
N SER A 25 -21.62 3.43 -11.81
CA SER A 25 -22.63 2.56 -12.41
C SER A 25 -22.37 2.21 -13.88
N GLN A 26 -21.48 2.96 -14.55
CA GLN A 26 -21.21 2.87 -15.98
C GLN A 26 -19.89 2.15 -16.30
N ILE A 27 -19.13 1.72 -15.28
CA ILE A 27 -17.84 1.04 -15.49
C ILE A 27 -18.04 -0.40 -15.94
N SER A 28 -17.07 -0.92 -16.69
CA SER A 28 -17.03 -2.33 -17.08
C SER A 28 -16.98 -3.26 -15.85
N ALA A 29 -17.50 -4.48 -15.98
CA ALA A 29 -17.42 -5.50 -14.94
C ALA A 29 -15.98 -5.81 -14.51
N THR A 30 -15.03 -5.76 -15.46
CA THR A 30 -13.60 -5.95 -15.19
C THR A 30 -13.06 -4.84 -14.28
N ASP A 31 -13.38 -3.59 -14.59
CA ASP A 31 -12.92 -2.43 -13.80
C ASP A 31 -13.55 -2.41 -12.42
N ARG A 32 -14.82 -2.83 -12.32
CA ARG A 32 -15.50 -3.01 -11.04
C ARG A 32 -14.81 -4.04 -10.16
N THR A 33 -14.36 -5.15 -10.73
CA THR A 33 -13.62 -6.20 -9.99
C THR A 33 -12.29 -5.67 -9.50
N ILE A 34 -11.53 -4.99 -10.37
CA ILE A 34 -10.24 -4.36 -10.01
C ILE A 34 -10.46 -3.32 -8.90
N TYR A 35 -11.51 -2.51 -8.99
CA TYR A 35 -11.86 -1.54 -7.96
C TYR A 35 -12.13 -2.22 -6.61
N VAL A 36 -12.96 -3.26 -6.56
CA VAL A 36 -13.26 -3.98 -5.31
C VAL A 36 -11.99 -4.57 -4.69
N VAL A 37 -11.14 -5.21 -5.51
CA VAL A 37 -9.84 -5.73 -5.04
C VAL A 37 -8.96 -4.60 -4.48
N THR A 38 -8.95 -3.45 -5.16
CA THR A 38 -8.19 -2.26 -4.72
C THR A 38 -8.68 -1.72 -3.38
N VAL A 39 -10.00 -1.65 -3.18
CA VAL A 39 -10.60 -1.22 -1.91
C VAL A 39 -10.26 -2.19 -0.78
N VAL A 40 -10.34 -3.49 -1.03
CA VAL A 40 -9.98 -4.53 -0.03
C VAL A 40 -8.51 -4.44 0.33
N LEU A 41 -7.62 -4.27 -0.65
CA LEU A 41 -6.18 -4.04 -0.42
C LEU A 41 -5.94 -2.76 0.40
N GLY A 42 -6.65 -1.67 0.11
CA GLY A 42 -6.54 -0.42 0.85
C GLY A 42 -7.00 -0.54 2.31
N ALA A 43 -8.11 -1.25 2.55
CA ALA A 43 -8.61 -1.55 3.89
C ALA A 43 -7.61 -2.40 4.68
N ALA A 44 -7.10 -3.46 4.06
CA ALA A 44 -6.11 -4.34 4.66
C ALA A 44 -4.81 -3.58 4.97
N THR A 45 -4.37 -2.71 4.06
CA THR A 45 -3.18 -1.87 4.23
C THR A 45 -3.34 -0.94 5.44
N THR A 46 -4.50 -0.30 5.54
CA THR A 46 -4.84 0.57 6.67
C THR A 46 -4.79 -0.22 7.98
N GLY A 47 -5.40 -1.41 8.02
CA GLY A 47 -5.35 -2.29 9.19
C GLY A 47 -3.93 -2.69 9.59
N ALA A 48 -3.10 -3.09 8.62
CA ALA A 48 -1.70 -3.45 8.85
C ALA A 48 -0.86 -2.27 9.36
N LEU A 49 -1.08 -1.05 8.86
CA LEU A 49 -0.33 0.13 9.31
C LEU A 49 -0.80 0.69 10.66
N VAL A 50 -2.07 0.48 11.02
CA VAL A 50 -2.60 0.84 12.36
C VAL A 50 -2.15 -0.18 13.41
N GLY A 51 -1.95 -1.44 13.01
CA GLY A 51 -1.57 -2.53 13.89
C GLY A 51 -0.39 -2.26 14.83
N PRO A 52 0.77 -1.70 14.41
CA PRO A 52 1.87 -1.35 15.31
C PRO A 52 1.47 -0.38 16.42
N VAL A 53 0.58 0.58 16.13
CA VAL A 53 0.09 1.57 17.10
C VAL A 53 -0.80 0.89 18.13
N SER A 54 -1.71 0.03 17.68
CA SER A 54 -2.57 -0.79 18.56
C SER A 54 -1.74 -1.75 19.41
N PHE A 55 -0.77 -2.43 18.80
CA PHE A 55 0.11 -3.38 19.47
C PHE A 55 0.98 -2.69 20.53
N HIS A 56 1.52 -1.51 20.22
CA HIS A 56 2.22 -0.70 21.21
C HIS A 56 1.26 -0.32 22.34
N ARG A 57 0.08 0.24 22.04
CA ARG A 57 -0.89 0.67 23.07
C ARG A 57 -1.36 -0.46 23.98
N LEU A 58 -1.59 -1.67 23.46
CA LEU A 58 -2.07 -2.83 24.22
C LEU A 58 -0.97 -3.49 25.08
N VAL A 59 0.28 -3.45 24.63
CA VAL A 59 1.41 -4.08 25.33
C VAL A 59 2.16 -3.09 26.24
N THR A 60 1.85 -1.78 26.15
CA THR A 60 2.40 -0.75 27.05
C THR A 60 1.94 -1.05 28.49
N GLY A 61 2.83 -1.64 29.28
CA GLY A 61 2.55 -2.07 30.66
C GLY A 61 3.21 -3.41 31.03
N HIS A 62 3.46 -4.27 30.03
CA HIS A 62 4.17 -5.53 30.22
C HIS A 62 5.64 -5.39 29.77
N ARG A 63 6.62 -5.85 30.55
CA ARG A 63 8.09 -5.71 30.30
C ARG A 63 8.62 -6.56 29.11
N ILE A 64 7.80 -6.85 28.10
CA ILE A 64 8.17 -7.69 26.95
C ILE A 64 8.64 -6.77 25.81
N LYS A 65 9.84 -6.19 25.96
CA LYS A 65 10.37 -5.17 25.03
C LYS A 65 10.88 -5.70 23.67
N PRO A 66 11.59 -6.85 23.56
CA PRO A 66 12.23 -7.21 22.29
C PRO A 66 11.27 -7.78 21.23
N GLN A 67 10.40 -8.73 21.61
CA GLN A 67 9.55 -9.46 20.65
C GLN A 67 8.44 -8.58 20.06
N THR A 68 7.93 -7.64 20.84
CA THR A 68 6.88 -6.68 20.45
C THR A 68 7.35 -5.79 19.28
N VAL A 69 8.63 -5.40 19.27
CA VAL A 69 9.22 -4.59 18.19
C VAL A 69 9.35 -5.39 16.89
N THR A 70 9.69 -6.68 16.97
CA THR A 70 9.77 -7.55 15.79
C THR A 70 8.42 -7.75 15.12
N TRP A 71 7.36 -7.97 15.90
CA TRP A 71 5.99 -8.08 15.37
C TRP A 71 5.50 -6.78 14.75
N ALA A 72 5.75 -5.64 15.42
CA ALA A 72 5.44 -4.32 14.87
C ALA A 72 6.18 -4.03 13.56
N SER A 73 7.45 -4.45 13.45
CA SER A 73 8.25 -4.33 12.24
C SER A 73 7.73 -5.20 11.10
N ARG A 74 7.37 -6.47 11.36
CA ARG A 74 6.77 -7.36 10.36
C ARG A 74 5.43 -6.82 9.84
N LEU A 75 4.58 -6.35 10.74
CA LEU A 75 3.26 -5.81 10.36
C LEU A 75 3.39 -4.52 9.54
N THR A 76 4.39 -3.70 9.87
CA THR A 76 4.79 -2.53 9.06
C THR A 76 5.23 -2.94 7.66
N LEU A 77 6.10 -3.94 7.53
CA LEU A 77 6.58 -4.42 6.24
C LEU A 77 5.43 -4.93 5.37
N VAL A 78 4.56 -5.77 5.94
CA VAL A 78 3.35 -6.26 5.27
C VAL A 78 2.45 -5.10 4.83
N GLY A 79 2.27 -4.10 5.70
CA GLY A 79 1.51 -2.88 5.37
C GLY A 79 2.11 -2.11 4.20
N ILE A 80 3.44 -1.97 4.12
CA ILE A 80 4.12 -1.29 3.00
C ILE A 80 3.96 -2.07 1.69
N VAL A 81 4.08 -3.40 1.72
CA VAL A 81 3.86 -4.25 0.54
C VAL A 81 2.41 -4.13 0.05
N MET A 82 1.46 -4.18 0.97
CA MET A 82 0.03 -4.10 0.63
C MET A 82 -0.35 -2.69 0.13
N LEU A 83 0.32 -1.65 0.65
CA LEU A 83 0.20 -0.29 0.12
C LEU A 83 0.69 -0.21 -1.32
N LEU A 84 1.82 -0.85 -1.64
CA LEU A 84 2.35 -0.86 -3.01
C LEU A 84 1.33 -1.49 -3.97
N ALA A 85 0.77 -2.64 -3.57
CA ALA A 85 -0.28 -3.32 -4.33
C ALA A 85 -1.54 -2.45 -4.49
N THR A 86 -1.93 -1.73 -3.44
CA THR A 86 -3.09 -0.81 -3.47
C THR A 86 -2.86 0.34 -4.45
N VAL A 87 -1.69 0.97 -4.42
CA VAL A 87 -1.32 2.07 -5.32
C VAL A 87 -1.23 1.57 -6.76
N ALA A 88 -0.60 0.41 -6.99
CA ALA A 88 -0.50 -0.21 -8.30
C ALA A 88 -1.89 -0.51 -8.89
N SER A 89 -2.79 -1.10 -8.09
CA SER A 89 -4.15 -1.45 -8.53
C SER A 89 -5.00 -0.20 -8.78
N SER A 90 -4.88 0.82 -7.93
CA SER A 90 -5.51 2.13 -8.13
C SER A 90 -5.05 2.79 -9.43
N LEU A 91 -3.74 2.80 -9.69
CA LEU A 91 -3.16 3.39 -10.89
C LEU A 91 -3.63 2.65 -12.14
N LEU A 92 -3.60 1.31 -12.10
CA LEU A 92 -4.08 0.47 -13.19
C LEU A 92 -5.55 0.77 -13.50
N LEU A 93 -6.41 0.83 -12.47
CA LEU A 93 -7.82 1.15 -12.63
C LEU A 93 -8.02 2.52 -13.31
N ILE A 94 -7.35 3.56 -12.79
CA ILE A 94 -7.48 4.93 -13.32
C ILE A 94 -6.99 5.01 -14.77
N LEU A 95 -5.85 4.39 -15.08
CA LEU A 95 -5.31 4.39 -16.43
C LEU A 95 -6.17 3.60 -17.41
N ARG A 96 -6.76 2.47 -17.01
CA ARG A 96 -7.71 1.73 -17.86
C ARG A 96 -8.97 2.52 -18.20
N ILE A 97 -9.40 3.40 -17.30
CA ILE A 97 -10.55 4.29 -17.55
C ILE A 97 -10.16 5.48 -18.43
N ALA A 98 -8.92 5.97 -18.32
CA ALA A 98 -8.47 7.20 -18.95
C ALA A 98 -7.74 7.02 -20.30
N LEU A 99 -7.13 5.86 -20.54
CA LEU A 99 -6.28 5.59 -21.72
C LEU A 99 -6.67 4.27 -22.42
N PRO A 100 -6.29 4.10 -23.71
CA PRO A 100 -6.43 2.83 -24.42
C PRO A 100 -5.63 1.69 -23.74
N ASP A 101 -6.19 0.48 -23.69
CA ASP A 101 -5.62 -0.68 -22.99
C ASP A 101 -4.15 -1.00 -23.38
N SER A 102 -3.70 -0.67 -24.60
CA SER A 102 -2.34 -0.98 -25.08
C SER A 102 -1.21 -0.26 -24.35
N VAL A 103 -1.44 0.97 -23.85
CA VAL A 103 -0.38 1.77 -23.19
C VAL A 103 -0.40 1.64 -21.67
N VAL A 104 -1.53 1.23 -21.11
CA VAL A 104 -1.73 1.07 -19.66
C VAL A 104 -0.70 0.15 -19.00
N PRO A 105 -0.44 -1.09 -19.47
CA PRO A 105 0.46 -1.99 -18.77
C PRO A 105 1.90 -1.48 -18.72
N TRP A 106 2.36 -0.77 -19.76
CA TRP A 106 3.71 -0.21 -19.80
C TRP A 106 3.91 0.91 -18.79
N ILE A 107 2.94 1.83 -18.68
CA ILE A 107 3.00 2.92 -17.72
C ILE A 107 2.89 2.37 -16.30
N VAL A 108 1.94 1.47 -16.05
CA VAL A 108 1.77 0.84 -14.73
C VAL A 108 3.04 0.09 -14.34
N ALA A 109 3.62 -0.72 -15.23
CA ALA A 109 4.85 -1.45 -14.95
C ALA A 109 6.02 -0.50 -14.63
N GLY A 110 6.19 0.58 -15.39
CA GLY A 110 7.24 1.56 -15.15
C GLY A 110 7.10 2.26 -13.79
N VAL A 111 5.90 2.71 -13.44
CA VAL A 111 5.63 3.38 -12.16
C VAL A 111 5.76 2.40 -10.99
N VAL A 112 5.25 1.18 -11.12
CA VAL A 112 5.35 0.14 -10.09
C VAL A 112 6.80 -0.27 -9.87
N LEU A 113 7.58 -0.41 -10.94
CA LEU A 113 9.01 -0.71 -10.86
C LEU A 113 9.76 0.43 -10.13
N TRP A 114 9.48 1.67 -10.49
CA TRP A 114 10.05 2.84 -9.81
C TRP A 114 9.71 2.86 -8.32
N LEU A 115 8.43 2.68 -7.96
CA LEU A 115 7.99 2.63 -6.57
C LEU A 115 8.65 1.46 -5.81
N ALA A 116 8.73 0.28 -6.41
CA ALA A 116 9.38 -0.88 -5.82
C ALA A 116 10.89 -0.65 -5.58
N LEU A 117 11.58 -0.01 -6.53
CA LEU A 117 12.98 0.37 -6.39
C LEU A 117 13.17 1.40 -5.27
N CYS A 118 12.33 2.42 -5.20
CA CYS A 118 12.39 3.42 -4.13
C CYS A 118 12.08 2.83 -2.75
N TRP A 119 11.11 1.92 -2.65
CA TRP A 119 10.65 1.39 -1.35
C TRP A 119 11.43 0.19 -0.85
N PHE A 120 11.91 -0.68 -1.73
CA PHE A 120 12.62 -1.90 -1.36
C PHE A 120 14.07 -1.89 -1.86
N GLY A 121 14.31 -1.39 -3.08
CA GLY A 121 15.66 -1.31 -3.65
C GLY A 121 16.61 -0.45 -2.81
N LEU A 122 16.21 0.78 -2.47
CA LEU A 122 17.01 1.69 -1.64
C LEU A 122 17.34 1.11 -0.25
N PRO A 123 16.37 0.62 0.56
CA PRO A 123 16.69 0.08 1.87
C PRO A 123 17.49 -1.22 1.83
N VAL A 124 17.26 -2.11 0.85
CA VAL A 124 18.07 -3.33 0.68
C VAL A 124 19.51 -2.96 0.28
N TRP A 125 19.68 -2.02 -0.64
CA TRP A 125 21.01 -1.55 -1.04
C TRP A 125 21.75 -0.87 0.12
N ALA A 126 21.06 -0.01 0.88
CA ALA A 126 21.62 0.62 2.07
C ALA A 126 22.06 -0.44 3.10
N ARG A 127 21.23 -1.45 3.35
CA ARG A 127 21.55 -2.55 4.27
C ARG A 127 22.80 -3.32 3.85
N HIS A 128 22.89 -3.75 2.58
CA HIS A 128 24.07 -4.46 2.08
C HIS A 128 25.35 -3.61 2.10
N ARG A 129 25.23 -2.29 1.98
CA ARG A 129 26.40 -1.39 2.01
C ARG A 129 26.92 -1.15 3.42
N TYR A 130 26.05 -1.16 4.42
CA TYR A 130 26.44 -1.04 5.84
C TYR A 130 26.99 -2.35 6.40
N GLU A 131 26.42 -3.50 6.03
CA GLU A 131 26.96 -4.83 6.42
C GLU A 131 28.36 -5.11 5.83
N ARG A 132 28.79 -4.41 4.77
CA ARG A 132 30.15 -4.51 4.20
C ARG A 132 31.21 -3.61 4.86
N ARG A 133 30.81 -2.76 5.82
CA ARG A 133 31.71 -1.82 6.51
C ARG A 133 32.08 -2.23 7.95
N GLU A 134 31.49 -3.30 8.45
CA GLU A 134 31.91 -4.01 9.67
C GLU A 134 32.70 -5.27 9.28
#